data_AF-A0A7V6IVA5-F1
#
_entry.id   AF-A0A7V6IVA5-F1
#
_cell.length_a   1.000
_cell.length_b   1.000
_cell.length_c   1.000
_cell.angle_alpha   90.00
_cell.angle_beta   90.00
_cell.angle_gamma   90.00
#
_symmetry.space_group_name_H-M   'P 1'
#
loop_
_entity.id
_entity.type
_entity.pdbx_description
1 polymer ?
#
loop_
_entity_poly.entity_id
_entity_poly.type
_entity_poly.pdbx_seq_one_letter_code
_entity_poly.pdbx_strand_id
1 'polypeptide(L)'
;MISNALELFFGKHVFEICKDKEVYLIYSGGDDITFISQENKAQEIIDEIVKSLDKYTNSAIQINYQIEVFNKENINKVYCKAKEKLKEVSNNE
;
A
#
# COMPACT_ATOMS: atom_id res chain seq x y z
N MET A 1 -21.78 6.17 -2.95
CA MET A 1 -20.94 7.39 -3.06
C MET A 1 -19.52 7.17 -2.53
N ILE A 2 -19.33 6.62 -1.32
CA ILE A 2 -17.97 6.34 -0.78
C ILE A 2 -17.20 5.30 -1.61
N SER A 3 -17.87 4.22 -2.04
CA SER A 3 -17.25 3.15 -2.85
C SER A 3 -16.59 3.67 -4.13
N ASN A 4 -17.27 4.51 -4.93
CA ASN A 4 -16.69 5.08 -6.15
C ASN A 4 -15.50 6.03 -5.88
N ALA A 5 -15.52 6.73 -4.74
CA ALA A 5 -14.43 7.64 -4.37
C ALA A 5 -13.17 6.86 -3.98
N LEU A 6 -13.31 5.76 -3.25
CA LEU A 6 -12.20 4.87 -2.91
C LEU A 6 -11.71 4.10 -4.13
N GLU A 7 -12.62 3.61 -4.96
CA GLU A 7 -12.26 2.96 -6.22
C GLU A 7 -11.43 3.89 -7.12
N LEU A 8 -11.77 5.19 -7.16
CA LEU A 8 -10.95 6.18 -7.87
C LEU A 8 -9.60 6.42 -7.18
N PHE A 9 -9.56 6.44 -5.84
CA PHE A 9 -8.31 6.62 -5.12
C PHE A 9 -7.34 5.46 -5.38
N PHE A 10 -7.76 4.23 -5.08
CA PHE A 10 -6.94 3.03 -5.26
C PHE A 10 -6.70 2.72 -6.74
N GLY A 11 -7.72 2.86 -7.59
CA GLY A 11 -7.60 2.55 -9.02
C GLY A 11 -6.81 3.58 -9.85
N LYS A 12 -6.71 4.84 -9.39
CA LYS A 12 -6.06 5.92 -10.17
C LYS A 12 -5.08 6.75 -9.36
N HIS A 13 -5.45 7.27 -8.20
CA HIS A 13 -4.54 8.16 -7.46
C HIS A 13 -3.29 7.46 -6.96
N VAL A 14 -3.38 6.20 -6.49
CA VAL A 14 -2.20 5.42 -6.10
C VAL A 14 -1.24 5.24 -7.27
N PHE A 15 -1.76 4.96 -8.47
CA PHE A 15 -0.93 4.88 -9.67
C PHE A 15 -0.21 6.20 -9.95
N GLU A 16 -0.90 7.34 -9.86
CA GLU A 16 -0.29 8.66 -10.07
C GLU A 16 0.81 9.00 -9.04
N ILE A 17 0.67 8.54 -7.79
CA ILE A 17 1.71 8.68 -6.74
C ILE A 17 2.96 7.85 -7.08
N CYS A 18 2.77 6.70 -7.73
CA CYS A 18 3.82 5.74 -8.02
C CYS A 18 4.53 5.99 -9.37
N LYS A 19 3.90 6.67 -10.32
CA LYS A 19 4.33 6.71 -11.74
C LYS A 19 5.76 7.22 -11.99
N ASP A 20 6.26 8.12 -11.13
CA ASP A 20 7.58 8.76 -11.27
C ASP A 20 8.59 8.25 -10.22
N LYS A 21 8.29 7.12 -9.56
CA LYS A 21 9.10 6.54 -8.49
C LYS A 21 9.70 5.20 -8.91
N GLU A 22 10.81 4.81 -8.29
CA GLU A 22 11.42 3.49 -8.46
C GLU A 22 10.61 2.40 -7.73
N VAL A 23 9.40 2.15 -8.24
CA VAL A 23 8.44 1.22 -7.68
C VAL A 23 7.80 0.37 -8.77
N TYR A 24 7.61 -0.92 -8.47
CA TYR A 24 6.84 -1.85 -9.28
C TYR A 24 5.49 -2.11 -8.60
N LEU A 25 4.45 -1.39 -9.03
CA LEU A 25 3.10 -1.55 -8.52
C LEU A 25 2.50 -2.85 -9.06
N ILE A 26 2.24 -3.83 -8.18
CA ILE A 26 1.67 -5.14 -8.55
C ILE A 26 0.15 -5.07 -8.61
N TYR A 27 -0.44 -4.40 -7.63
CA TYR A 27 -1.89 -4.30 -7.48
C TYR A 27 -2.27 -3.02 -6.73
N SER A 28 -3.33 -2.37 -7.19
CA SER A 28 -4.05 -1.35 -6.41
C SER A 28 -5.51 -1.32 -6.83
N GLY A 29 -6.42 -1.60 -5.89
CA GLY A 29 -7.85 -1.67 -6.16
C GLY A 29 -8.64 -2.19 -4.98
N GLY A 30 -9.92 -1.82 -4.90
CA GLY A 30 -10.71 -2.03 -3.70
C GLY A 30 -10.18 -1.16 -2.57
N ASP A 31 -9.54 -1.79 -1.59
CA ASP A 31 -8.87 -1.21 -0.42
C ASP A 31 -7.42 -1.70 -0.26
N ASP A 32 -6.95 -2.58 -1.15
CA ASP A 32 -5.65 -3.22 -1.09
C ASP A 32 -4.63 -2.56 -2.05
N ILE A 33 -3.37 -2.49 -1.60
CA ILE A 33 -2.23 -2.05 -2.40
C ILE A 33 -1.10 -3.06 -2.22
N THR A 34 -0.40 -3.42 -3.31
CA THR A 34 0.81 -4.24 -3.25
C THR A 34 1.82 -3.72 -4.26
N PHE A 35 3.03 -3.44 -3.81
CA PHE A 35 4.13 -3.00 -4.66
C PHE A 35 5.49 -3.51 -4.17
N ILE A 36 6.49 -3.46 -5.04
CA ILE A 36 7.89 -3.75 -4.73
C ILE A 36 8.71 -2.49 -5.00
N SER A 37 9.61 -2.13 -4.09
CA SER A 37 10.47 -0.95 -4.20
C SER A 37 11.83 -1.24 -3.57
N GLN A 38 12.79 -0.34 -3.75
CA GLN A 38 13.97 -0.29 -2.89
C GLN A 38 13.57 -0.01 -1.44
N GLU A 39 14.31 -0.59 -0.49
CA GLU A 39 14.05 -0.51 0.96
C GLU A 39 13.90 0.93 1.46
N ASN A 40 14.86 1.79 1.11
CA ASN A 40 14.87 3.21 1.47
C ASN A 40 13.73 4.03 0.85
N LYS A 41 13.07 3.52 -0.19
CA LYS A 41 11.98 4.20 -0.91
C LYS A 41 10.60 3.70 -0.51
N ALA A 42 10.49 2.49 0.02
CA ALA A 42 9.22 1.90 0.38
C ALA A 42 8.46 2.76 1.41
N GLN A 43 9.13 3.20 2.48
CA GLN A 43 8.50 4.04 3.49
C GLN A 43 8.06 5.40 2.93
N GLU A 44 8.91 6.07 2.13
CA GLU A 44 8.58 7.36 1.49
C GLU A 44 7.30 7.26 0.63
N ILE A 45 7.14 6.15 -0.10
CA ILE A 45 5.94 5.89 -0.92
C ILE A 45 4.71 5.68 -0.04
N ILE A 46 4.82 4.88 1.02
CA ILE A 46 3.72 4.62 1.95
C ILE A 46 3.26 5.91 2.62
N ASP A 47 4.18 6.71 3.13
CA ASP A 47 3.86 7.98 3.80
C ASP A 47 3.10 8.92 2.87
N GLU A 48 3.46 8.97 1.57
CA GLU A 48 2.74 9.78 0.59
C GLU A 48 1.35 9.23 0.28
N ILE A 49 1.19 7.90 0.18
CA ILE A 49 -0.12 7.25 0.00
C ILE A 49 -1.02 7.55 1.21
N VAL A 50 -0.53 7.34 2.43
CA VAL A 50 -1.27 7.58 3.68
C VAL A 50 -1.69 9.04 3.76
N LYS A 51 -0.76 9.97 3.56
CA LYS A 51 -1.06 11.41 3.58
C LYS A 51 -2.07 11.82 2.51
N SER A 52 -1.98 11.21 1.32
CA SER A 52 -2.93 11.46 0.24
C SER A 52 -4.32 10.91 0.57
N LEU A 53 -4.39 9.71 1.16
CA LEU A 53 -5.65 9.08 1.61
C LEU A 53 -6.30 9.89 2.74
N ASP A 54 -5.51 10.34 3.72
CA ASP A 54 -5.96 11.18 4.82
C ASP A 54 -6.60 12.46 4.30
N LYS A 55 -5.93 13.13 3.36
CA LYS A 55 -6.46 14.33 2.70
C LYS A 55 -7.72 14.01 1.88
N TYR A 56 -7.73 12.88 1.18
CA TYR A 56 -8.84 12.49 0.31
C TYR A 56 -10.09 12.11 1.10
N THR A 57 -9.93 11.56 2.29
CA THR A 57 -11.01 11.04 3.15
C THR A 57 -11.32 11.93 4.34
N ASN A 58 -10.58 13.03 4.54
CA ASN A 58 -10.58 13.83 5.77
C ASN A 58 -10.37 12.97 7.03
N SER A 59 -9.37 12.09 6.98
CA SER A 59 -9.00 11.15 8.05
C SER A 59 -10.12 10.21 8.50
N ALA A 60 -11.14 10.00 7.66
CA ALA A 60 -12.24 9.08 7.95
C ALA A 60 -11.85 7.60 7.75
N ILE A 61 -10.74 7.34 7.05
CA ILE A 61 -10.26 6.00 6.74
C ILE A 61 -8.79 5.91 7.10
N GLN A 62 -8.44 4.86 7.83
CA GLN A 62 -7.06 4.49 8.12
C GLN A 62 -6.67 3.30 7.26
N ILE A 63 -5.39 3.17 6.96
CA ILE A 63 -4.84 2.06 6.20
C ILE A 63 -3.71 1.41 7.00
N ASN A 64 -3.80 0.08 7.13
CA ASN A 64 -2.75 -0.72 7.71
C ASN A 64 -1.75 -1.12 6.62
N TYR A 65 -0.47 -1.15 6.96
CA TYR A 65 0.58 -1.51 6.01
C TYR A 65 1.68 -2.35 6.68
N GLN A 66 2.38 -3.13 5.87
CA GLN A 66 3.52 -3.94 6.28
C GLN A 66 4.59 -3.90 5.19
N ILE A 67 5.83 -3.61 5.56
CA ILE A 67 7.00 -3.68 4.68
C ILE A 67 7.79 -4.94 5.02
N GLU A 68 8.05 -5.79 4.03
CA GLU A 68 9.01 -6.89 4.14
C GLU A 68 10.23 -6.63 3.27
N VAL A 69 11.40 -6.60 3.89
CA VAL A 69 12.70 -6.60 3.20
C VAL A 69 13.09 -8.06 2.94
N PHE A 70 13.48 -8.37 1.70
CA PHE A 70 13.83 -9.73 1.27
C PHE A 70 14.99 -9.71 0.29
N ASN A 71 15.72 -10.82 0.16
CA ASN A 71 16.84 -10.94 -0.77
C ASN A 71 16.92 -12.32 -1.41
N LYS A 72 16.74 -12.38 -2.74
CA LYS A 72 16.76 -13.64 -3.54
C LYS A 72 15.84 -14.74 -2.98
N GLU A 73 14.72 -14.32 -2.40
CA GLU A 73 13.69 -15.22 -1.87
C GLU A 73 12.57 -15.45 -2.88
N ASN A 74 11.83 -16.55 -2.70
CA ASN A 74 10.64 -16.81 -3.50
C ASN A 74 9.55 -15.77 -3.16
N ILE A 75 9.08 -15.03 -4.16
CA ILE A 75 8.13 -13.92 -3.96
C ILE A 75 6.80 -14.35 -3.32
N ASN A 76 6.35 -15.59 -3.57
CA ASN A 76 5.13 -16.11 -2.95
C ASN A 76 5.32 -16.23 -1.43
N LYS A 77 6.48 -16.74 -0.98
CA LYS A 77 6.78 -16.82 0.46
C LYS A 77 6.84 -15.45 1.11
N VAL A 78 7.48 -14.49 0.45
CA VAL A 78 7.57 -13.10 0.93
C VAL A 78 6.17 -12.48 1.04
N TYR A 79 5.34 -12.62 0.01
CA TYR A 79 3.97 -12.12 0.01
C TYR A 79 3.11 -12.75 1.12
N CYS A 80 3.16 -14.08 1.27
CA CYS A 80 2.43 -14.78 2.34
C CYS A 80 2.86 -14.28 3.73
N LYS A 81 4.16 -14.14 3.97
CA LYS A 81 4.71 -13.61 5.22
C LYS A 81 4.26 -12.16 5.49
N ALA A 82 4.30 -11.29 4.47
CA ALA A 82 3.83 -9.91 4.58
C ALA A 82 2.33 -9.87 4.94
N LYS A 83 1.53 -10.71 4.29
CA LYS A 83 0.08 -10.82 4.54
C LYS A 83 -0.26 -11.35 5.92
N GLU A 84 0.51 -12.32 6.44
CA GLU A 84 0.37 -12.83 7.80
C GLU A 84 0.62 -11.73 8.83
N LYS A 85 1.74 -11.01 8.70
CA LYS A 85 2.07 -9.89 9.57
C LYS A 85 1.08 -8.73 9.50
N LEU A 86 0.56 -8.42 8.31
CA LEU A 86 -0.46 -7.39 8.15
C LEU A 86 -1.74 -7.70 8.95
N LYS A 87 -2.11 -8.99 9.06
CA LYS A 87 -3.23 -9.42 9.92
C LYS A 87 -2.95 -9.20 11.41
N GLU A 88 -1.71 -9.40 11.84
CA GLU A 88 -1.31 -9.16 13.23
C GLU A 88 -1.41 -7.67 13.59
N VAL A 89 -1.02 -6.79 12.67
CA VAL A 89 -1.19 -5.33 12.83
C VAL A 89 -2.67 -4.97 12.93
N SER A 90 -3.51 -5.53 12.07
CA SER A 90 -4.95 -5.22 12.02
C SER A 90 -5.75 -5.72 13.23
N ASN A 91 -5.24 -6.71 13.98
CA ASN A 91 -5.91 -7.28 15.15
C ASN A 91 -5.53 -6.58 16.47
N ASN A 92 -4.55 -5.67 16.44
CA ASN A 92 -4.06 -4.93 17.61
C ASN A 92 -4.64 -3.50 17.72
N GLU A 93 -5.59 -3.15 16.84
CA GLU A 93 -6.44 -1.95 16.90
C GLU A 93 -7.82 -2.29 17.47
#